data_AF-A0A6J3L9Z2-F1
#
_entry.id   AF-A0A6J3L9Z2-F1
#
_cell.length_a   1.000
_cell.length_b   1.000
_cell.length_c   1.000
_cell.angle_alpha   90.00
_cell.angle_beta   90.00
_cell.angle_gamma   90.00
#
_symmetry.space_group_name_H-M   'P 1'
#
loop_
_entity.id
_entity.type
_entity.pdbx_description
1 polymer ?
#
loop_
_entity_poly.entity_id
_entity_poly.type
_entity_poly.pdbx_seq_one_letter_code
_entity_poly.pdbx_strand_id
1 'polypeptide(L)' 'MLILSSTIHNLNIMILTNIAKQVVRTMSTFRLALVQLEVNEVKRKNVERAVSYISSAKEHNADIIALPECFNSPY' A
#
# COMPACT_ATOMS: atom_id res chain seq x y z
N MET A 1 49.15 1.83 -12.99
CA MET A 1 48.12 0.86 -13.46
C MET A 1 47.31 0.26 -12.31
N LEU A 2 47.93 -0.20 -11.21
CA LEU A 2 47.23 -0.79 -10.06
C LEU A 2 46.25 0.15 -9.33
N ILE A 3 46.62 1.42 -9.13
CA ILE A 3 45.76 2.42 -8.46
C ILE A 3 44.48 2.69 -9.27
N LEU A 4 44.60 2.78 -10.60
CA LEU A 4 43.44 2.99 -11.47
C LEU A 4 42.47 1.79 -11.43
N SER A 5 43.02 0.57 -11.36
CA SER A 5 42.24 -0.66 -11.25
C SER A 5 41.46 -0.75 -9.93
N SER A 6 42.06 -0.36 -8.80
CA SER A 6 41.39 -0.36 -7.51
C SER A 6 40.36 0.76 -7.39
N THR A 7 40.59 1.93 -7.99
CA THR A 7 39.59 3.00 -8.08
C THR A 7 38.37 2.57 -8.89
N ILE A 8 38.57 1.91 -10.04
CA ILE A 8 37.45 1.40 -10.86
C ILE A 8 36.68 0.29 -10.13
N HIS A 9 37.38 -0.61 -9.43
CA HIS A 9 36.72 -1.65 -8.63
C HIS A 9 35.83 -1.07 -7.53
N ASN A 10 36.32 -0.07 -6.80
CA ASN A 10 35.54 0.61 -5.76
C ASN A 10 34.34 1.38 -6.33
N LEU A 11 34.50 2.01 -7.51
CA LEU A 11 33.41 2.67 -8.21
C LEU A 11 32.31 1.67 -8.62
N ASN A 12 32.69 0.50 -9.15
CA ASN A 12 31.75 -0.57 -9.49
C ASN A 12 30.99 -1.08 -8.27
N ILE A 13 31.67 -1.29 -7.13
CA ILE A 13 31.04 -1.68 -5.85
C ILE A 13 30.03 -0.61 -5.39
N MET A 14 30.38 0.68 -5.47
CA MET A 14 29.50 1.79 -5.11
C MET A 14 28.27 1.88 -6.02
N ILE A 15 28.44 1.68 -7.32
CA ILE A 15 27.34 1.67 -8.30
C ILE A 15 26.41 0.49 -8.03
N LEU A 16 26.95 -0.72 -7.86
CA LEU A 16 26.17 -1.93 -7.59
C LEU A 16 25.39 -1.82 -6.28
N THR A 17 25.99 -1.28 -5.21
CA THR A 17 25.30 -1.09 -3.92
C THR A 17 24.18 -0.05 -4.02
N ASN A 18 24.33 1.01 -4.79
CA ASN A 18 23.27 1.99 -5.01
C ASN A 18 22.12 1.42 -5.85
N ILE A 19 22.41 0.64 -6.89
CA ILE A 19 21.39 -0.06 -7.68
C ILE A 19 20.63 -1.06 -6.80
N ALA A 20 21.34 -1.88 -6.02
CA ALA A 20 20.71 -2.83 -5.09
C ALA A 20 19.81 -2.11 -4.07
N LYS A 21 20.28 -1.00 -3.48
CA LYS A 21 19.47 -0.17 -2.59
C LYS A 21 18.23 0.39 -3.29
N GLN A 22 18.35 0.87 -4.52
CA GLN A 22 17.22 1.39 -5.28
C GLN A 22 16.19 0.29 -5.60
N VAL A 23 16.65 -0.88 -6.06
CA VAL A 23 15.79 -2.04 -6.35
C VAL A 23 15.03 -2.50 -5.10
N VAL A 24 15.70 -2.58 -3.94
CA VAL A 24 15.05 -2.93 -2.67
C VAL A 24 14.02 -1.88 -2.24
N ARG A 25 14.27 -0.59 -2.49
CA ARG A 25 13.31 0.49 -2.18
C ARG A 25 12.07 0.49 -3.07
N THR A 26 12.13 -0.07 -4.26
CA THR A 26 11.02 -0.07 -5.22
C THR A 26 9.91 -1.11 -4.92
N MET A 27 10.02 -1.89 -3.85
CA MET A 27 9.16 -3.08 -3.64
C MET A 27 8.10 -3.01 -2.52
N SER A 28 7.55 -1.83 -2.19
CA SER A 28 6.29 -1.80 -1.43
C SER A 28 5.36 -0.70 -1.95
N THR A 29 4.45 -1.08 -2.85
CA THR A 29 3.30 -0.22 -3.18
C THR A 29 2.30 -0.30 -2.04
N PHE A 30 1.94 0.83 -1.45
CA PHE A 30 0.89 0.91 -0.44
C PHE A 30 -0.46 1.19 -1.10
N ARG A 31 -1.48 0.41 -0.74
CA ARG A 31 -2.82 0.42 -1.35
C ARG A 31 -3.86 0.79 -0.30
N LEU A 32 -4.35 2.02 -0.38
CA LEU A 32 -5.43 2.53 0.47
C LEU A 32 -6.77 2.45 -0.27
N ALA A 33 -7.77 1.82 0.34
CA ALA A 33 -9.15 1.87 -0.11
C ALA A 33 -9.97 2.84 0.74
N LEU A 34 -10.66 3.78 0.08
CA LEU A 34 -11.61 4.69 0.72
C LEU A 34 -13.02 4.24 0.36
N VAL A 35 -13.80 3.82 1.36
CA VAL A 35 -15.17 3.33 1.15
C VAL A 35 -16.13 4.50 1.25
N GLN A 36 -16.95 4.69 0.22
CA GLN A 36 -18.13 5.54 0.27
C GLN A 36 -19.37 4.66 0.41
N LEU A 37 -20.12 4.86 1.49
CA LEU A 37 -21.31 4.06 1.83
C LEU A 37 -22.51 4.99 2.05
N GLU A 38 -23.63 4.65 1.43
CA GLU A 38 -24.93 5.22 1.78
C GLU A 38 -25.45 4.55 3.06
N VAL A 39 -25.51 5.34 4.14
CA VAL A 39 -25.97 4.91 5.46
C VAL A 39 -27.50 4.94 5.49
N ASN A 40 -28.10 3.83 5.94
CA ASN A 40 -29.55 3.63 6.06
C ASN A 40 -29.98 3.68 7.53
N GLU A 41 -31.29 3.81 7.76
CA GLU A 41 -31.88 3.75 9.11
C GLU A 41 -31.72 2.39 9.81
N VAL A 42 -31.38 1.34 9.05
CA VAL A 42 -31.22 -0.01 9.59
C VAL A 42 -29.73 -0.32 9.76
N LYS A 43 -29.22 -0.24 10.99
CA LYS A 43 -27.83 -0.57 11.35
C LYS A 43 -27.32 -1.86 10.70
N ARG A 44 -28.14 -2.92 10.72
CA ARG A 44 -27.79 -4.22 10.13
C ARG A 44 -27.45 -4.11 8.65
N LYS A 45 -28.27 -3.39 7.87
CA LYS A 45 -28.03 -3.16 6.44
C LYS A 45 -26.73 -2.40 6.19
N ASN A 46 -26.40 -1.44 7.05
CA ASN A 46 -25.16 -0.67 6.91
C ASN A 46 -23.93 -1.54 7.16
N VAL A 47 -23.97 -2.38 8.20
CA VAL A 47 -22.89 -3.33 8.50
C VAL A 47 -22.73 -4.34 7.38
N GLU A 48 -23.82 -4.91 6.86
CA GLU A 48 -23.79 -5.85 5.73
C GLU A 48 -23.15 -5.22 4.48
N ARG A 49 -23.52 -3.97 4.15
CA ARG A 49 -22.89 -3.25 3.03
C ARG A 49 -21.42 -2.95 3.32
N ALA A 50 -21.05 -2.49 4.51
CA ALA A 50 -19.64 -2.25 4.87
C ALA A 50 -18.78 -3.51 4.69
N VAL A 51 -19.28 -4.68 5.11
CA VAL A 51 -18.62 -5.98 4.90
C VAL A 51 -18.43 -6.29 3.41
N SER A 52 -19.42 -5.99 2.57
CA SER A 52 -19.30 -6.19 1.11
C SER A 52 -18.19 -5.32 0.49
N TYR A 53 -18.09 -4.04 0.89
CA TYR A 53 -17.03 -3.14 0.42
C TYR A 53 -15.65 -3.55 0.93
N ILE A 54 -15.55 -4.00 2.19
CA ILE A 54 -14.30 -4.53 2.75
C ILE A 54 -13.84 -5.75 1.96
N SER A 55 -14.76 -6.66 1.63
CA SER A 55 -14.45 -7.87 0.86
C SER A 55 -13.95 -7.51 -0.53
N SER A 56 -14.63 -6.59 -1.22
CA SER A 56 -14.19 -6.07 -2.51
C SER A 56 -12.81 -5.37 -2.44
N ALA A 57 -12.58 -4.52 -1.44
CA ALA A 57 -11.29 -3.86 -1.26
C ALA A 57 -10.14 -4.87 -1.00
N LYS A 58 -10.42 -5.96 -0.28
CA LYS A 58 -9.46 -7.06 -0.08
C LYS A 58 -9.13 -7.77 -1.39
N GLU A 59 -10.11 -8.04 -2.24
CA GLU A 59 -9.88 -8.60 -3.60
C GLU A 59 -8.98 -7.69 -4.45
N HIS A 60 -9.00 -6.38 -4.18
CA HIS A 60 -8.12 -5.40 -4.81
C HIS A 60 -6.80 -5.18 -4.05
N ASN A 61 -6.41 -6.10 -3.17
CA ASN A 61 -5.17 -6.04 -2.39
C ASN A 61 -5.00 -4.75 -1.58
N ALA A 62 -6.07 -4.20 -1.01
CA ALA A 62 -5.96 -3.05 -0.12
C ALA A 62 -5.18 -3.44 1.16
N ASP A 63 -4.18 -2.64 1.53
CA ASP A 63 -3.43 -2.76 2.77
C ASP A 63 -4.20 -2.14 3.94
N ILE A 64 -4.88 -1.01 3.67
CA ILE A 64 -5.73 -0.30 4.61
C ILE A 64 -7.06 0.03 3.95
N ILE A 65 -8.14 -0.10 4.73
CA ILE A 65 -9.50 0.21 4.30
C ILE A 65 -10.08 1.23 5.31
N ALA A 66 -10.43 2.41 4.83
CA ALA A 66 -11.10 3.43 5.62
C ALA A 66 -12.60 3.44 5.33
N LEU A 67 -13.41 3.39 6.39
CA LEU A 67 -14.87 3.50 6.34
C LEU A 67 -15.31 4.95 6.66
N PRO A 68 -16.50 5.38 6.21
CA PRO A 68 -17.02 6.69 6.59
C PRO A 68 -17.32 6.74 8.10
N GLU A 69 -17.34 7.97 8.63
CA GLU A 69 -17.78 8.24 9.99
C GLU A 69 -19.22 7.71 10.19
N CYS A 70 -19.52 7.25 11.42
CA CYS A 70 -20.84 6.71 11.78
C CYS A 70 -21.46 5.66 10.84
N PHE A 71 -20.66 4.93 10.04
CA PHE A 71 -21.18 3.94 9.08
C PHE A 71 -22.14 2.89 9.67
N ASN A 72 -22.05 2.62 10.98
CA ASN A 72 -22.86 1.62 11.69
C ASN A 72 -24.06 2.20 12.45
N SER A 73 -24.33 3.49 12.32
CA SER A 73 -25.47 4.18 12.92
C SER A 73 -26.30 4.83 11.82
N PRO A 74 -27.64 4.88 11.94
CA PRO A 74 -28.42 5.87 11.21
C PRO A 74 -27.87 7.27 11.49
N TYR A 75 -27.81 8.10 10.45
CA TYR A 75 -27.71 9.54 10.63
C TYR A 75 -29.06 10.11 11.03
#